data_AF-A0A662CBS8-F1
#
_entry.id   AF-A0A662CBS8-F1
#
_cell.length_a   1.000
_cell.length_b   1.000
_cell.length_c   1.000
_cell.angle_alpha   90.00
_cell.angle_beta   90.00
_cell.angle_gamma   90.00
#
_symmetry.space_group_name_H-M   'P 1'
#
loop_
_entity.id
_entity.type
_entity.pdbx_description
1 polymer ?
#
loop_
_entity_poly.entity_id
_entity_poly.type
_entity_poly.pdbx_seq_one_letter_code
_entity_poly.pdbx_strand_id
1 'polypeptide(L)'
;RYDGTFRNPFNEYECGHWYARALSSYALMQGLTGLFYDAIDKTLYINSQLGNNFQCFISTETGYGLAGLRNGEPFVEVVVGHIEVERFENRTSQ
;
A
#
# COMPACT_ATOMS: atom_id res chain seq x y z
N ARG A 1 2.49 -42.66 2.57
CA ARG A 1 2.79 -42.64 1.12
C ARG A 1 1.57 -42.00 0.47
N TYR A 2 1.64 -40.69 0.22
CA TYR A 2 0.52 -39.85 -0.21
C TYR A 2 0.29 -40.02 -1.71
N ASP A 3 -0.95 -40.30 -2.10
CA ASP A 3 -1.40 -40.44 -3.48
C ASP A 3 -1.75 -39.04 -4.03
N GLY A 4 -1.02 -38.61 -5.06
CA GLY A 4 -0.91 -37.22 -5.51
C GLY A 4 -1.93 -36.78 -6.56
N THR A 5 -3.17 -37.28 -6.52
CA THR A 5 -4.14 -37.12 -7.62
C THR A 5 -5.36 -36.26 -7.29
N PHE A 6 -5.58 -35.86 -6.03
CA PHE A 6 -6.83 -35.17 -5.66
C PHE A 6 -6.71 -33.84 -4.92
N ARG A 7 -5.51 -33.31 -4.68
CA ARG A 7 -5.38 -31.96 -4.12
C ARG A 7 -4.21 -31.22 -4.74
N ASN A 8 -4.47 -29.97 -5.14
CA ASN A 8 -3.45 -29.02 -5.56
C ASN A 8 -2.35 -28.97 -4.48
N PRO A 9 -1.10 -29.35 -4.77
CA PRO A 9 -0.01 -29.44 -3.79
C PRO A 9 0.48 -28.08 -3.27
N PHE A 10 -0.17 -26.97 -3.69
CA PHE A 10 -0.01 -25.63 -3.13
C PHE A 10 -1.22 -25.14 -2.32
N ASN A 11 -2.22 -25.98 -2.05
CA ASN A 11 -3.37 -25.57 -1.24
C ASN A 11 -3.15 -25.90 0.23
N GLU A 12 -2.34 -25.08 0.90
CA GLU A 12 -2.20 -25.09 2.35
C GLU A 12 -3.51 -24.62 3.01
N TYR A 13 -4.02 -25.55 3.80
CA TYR A 13 -5.07 -25.49 4.80
C TYR A 13 -5.33 -24.10 5.43
N GLU A 14 -6.59 -23.68 5.34
CA GLU A 14 -7.19 -22.60 6.11
C GLU A 14 -6.97 -22.81 7.62
N CYS A 15 -5.95 -22.16 8.18
CA CYS A 15 -5.79 -21.94 9.61
C CYS A 15 -5.41 -20.48 9.86
N GLY A 16 -6.40 -19.61 9.69
CA GLY A 16 -6.59 -18.38 10.47
C GLY A 16 -5.50 -17.29 10.40
N HIS A 17 -5.83 -16.21 9.67
CA HIS A 17 -5.54 -14.83 10.07
C HIS A 17 -4.07 -14.42 10.35
N TRP A 18 -3.11 -14.81 9.51
CA TRP A 18 -1.79 -14.15 9.54
C TRP A 18 -1.68 -12.94 8.61
N TYR A 19 -2.57 -12.81 7.61
CA TYR A 19 -2.71 -11.57 6.87
C TYR A 19 -3.37 -10.46 7.68
N ALA A 20 -4.24 -10.77 8.64
CA ALA A 20 -4.88 -9.74 9.46
C ALA A 20 -3.87 -8.94 10.31
N ARG A 21 -2.80 -9.57 10.80
CA ARG A 21 -1.72 -8.86 11.51
C ARG A 21 -0.87 -8.01 10.58
N ALA A 22 -0.46 -8.54 9.42
CA ALA A 22 0.31 -7.75 8.44
C ALA A 22 -0.53 -6.61 7.83
N LEU A 23 -1.81 -6.88 7.53
CA LEU A 23 -2.79 -5.88 7.09
C LEU A 23 -3.13 -4.88 8.19
N SER A 24 -3.07 -5.25 9.48
CA SER A 24 -3.25 -4.26 10.56
C SER A 24 -2.15 -3.19 10.54
N SER A 25 -0.91 -3.56 10.21
CA SER A 25 0.18 -2.59 10.02
C SER A 25 -0.02 -1.73 8.77
N TYR A 26 -0.55 -2.30 7.68
CA TYR A 26 -0.85 -1.54 6.46
C TYR A 26 -2.05 -0.60 6.63
N ALA A 27 -3.12 -1.07 7.29
CA ALA A 27 -4.30 -0.28 7.62
C ALA A 27 -3.97 0.84 8.62
N LEU A 28 -3.05 0.60 9.56
CA LEU A 28 -2.53 1.64 10.44
C LEU A 28 -1.76 2.69 9.65
N MET A 29 -0.92 2.29 8.68
CA MET A 29 -0.24 3.24 7.79
C MET A 29 -1.26 4.08 7.02
N GLN A 30 -2.28 3.46 6.42
CA GLN A 30 -3.33 4.20 5.70
C GLN A 30 -4.16 5.10 6.63
N GLY A 31 -4.45 4.70 7.86
CA GLY A 31 -5.21 5.51 8.82
C GLY A 31 -4.43 6.72 9.36
N LEU A 32 -3.12 6.58 9.52
CA LEU A 32 -2.24 7.63 10.05
C LEU A 32 -1.76 8.61 8.97
N THR A 33 -1.49 8.11 7.76
CA THR A 33 -0.98 8.91 6.64
C THR A 33 -2.08 9.36 5.66
N GLY A 34 -3.24 8.70 5.71
CA GLY A 34 -4.32 8.91 4.75
C GLY A 34 -3.95 8.54 3.31
N LEU A 35 -2.86 7.78 3.11
CA LEU A 35 -2.32 7.52 1.79
C LEU A 35 -3.20 6.52 1.04
N PHE A 36 -3.81 6.98 -0.04
CA PHE A 36 -4.66 6.19 -0.92
C PHE A 36 -4.32 6.49 -2.37
N TYR A 37 -4.03 5.44 -3.13
CA TYR A 37 -3.76 5.56 -4.56
C TYR A 37 -4.96 5.04 -5.34
N ASP A 38 -5.55 5.92 -6.14
CA ASP A 38 -6.55 5.56 -7.13
C ASP A 38 -5.85 5.28 -8.46
N ALA A 39 -5.88 4.03 -8.91
CA ALA A 39 -5.24 3.61 -10.16
C ALA A 39 -6.07 3.97 -11.41
N ILE A 40 -7.36 4.27 -11.27
CA ILE A 40 -8.24 4.66 -12.39
C ILE A 40 -7.99 6.13 -12.69
N ASP A 41 -8.06 6.98 -11.66
CA ASP A 41 -7.84 8.42 -11.75
C ASP A 41 -6.36 8.81 -11.63
N LYS A 42 -5.46 7.83 -11.43
CA LYS A 42 -4.01 8.00 -11.23
C LYS A 42 -3.66 9.09 -10.21
N THR A 43 -4.49 9.17 -9.17
CA THR A 43 -4.45 10.23 -8.17
C THR A 43 -3.97 9.65 -6.85
N LEU A 44 -2.90 10.22 -6.30
CA LEU A 44 -2.44 9.90 -4.96
C LEU A 44 -3.05 10.89 -3.97
N TYR A 45 -3.92 10.38 -3.11
CA TYR A 45 -4.50 11.11 -1.99
C TYR A 45 -3.62 10.94 -0.76
N ILE A 46 -3.36 12.06 -0.09
CA ILE A 46 -2.62 12.10 1.17
C ILE A 46 -3.42 12.93 2.17
N ASN A 47 -3.68 12.35 3.34
CA ASN A 47 -4.33 13.04 4.45
C ASN A 47 -3.57 12.73 5.74
N SER A 48 -2.40 13.38 5.87
CA SER A 48 -1.44 13.07 6.93
C SER A 48 -1.88 13.63 8.28
N GLN A 49 -2.02 12.76 9.28
CA GLN A 49 -2.16 13.18 10.68
C GLN A 49 -0.80 13.24 11.41
N LEU A 50 0.28 12.75 10.78
CA LEU A 50 1.64 12.77 11.32
C LEU A 50 2.41 14.07 11.02
N GLY A 51 1.86 14.95 10.17
CA GLY A 51 2.50 16.19 9.74
C GLY A 51 3.15 16.10 8.36
N ASN A 52 4.09 17.01 8.09
CA ASN A 52 4.60 17.30 6.74
C ASN A 52 5.72 16.39 6.25
N ASN A 53 6.14 15.41 7.06
CA ASN A 53 7.28 14.55 6.76
C ASN A 53 6.99 13.11 7.15
N PHE A 54 6.74 12.24 6.17
CA PHE A 54 6.63 10.80 6.37
C PHE A 54 6.91 10.05 5.08
N GLN A 55 7.25 8.76 5.22
CA GLN A 55 7.38 7.83 4.11
C GLN A 55 6.66 6.54 4.49
N CYS A 56 5.90 5.96 3.56
CA CYS A 56 5.26 4.67 3.72
C CYS A 56 5.42 3.84 2.45
N PHE A 57 5.31 2.53 2.63
CA PHE A 57 5.37 1.59 1.52
C PHE A 57 4.06 1.60 0.73
N ILE A 58 4.16 1.66 -0.60
CA ILE A 58 3.03 1.52 -1.52
C ILE A 58 3.27 0.32 -2.44
N SER A 59 2.24 -0.51 -2.59
CA SER A 59 2.22 -1.58 -3.58
C SER A 59 0.95 -1.46 -4.40
N THR A 60 1.12 -1.47 -5.71
CA THR A 60 0.05 -1.46 -6.70
C THR A 60 0.10 -2.75 -7.52
N GLU A 61 -0.86 -2.95 -8.41
CA GLU A 61 -0.86 -4.09 -9.34
C GLU A 61 0.39 -4.13 -10.23
N THR A 62 0.90 -2.96 -10.61
CA THR A 62 1.93 -2.80 -11.64
C THR A 62 3.33 -2.55 -11.10
N GLY A 63 3.48 -2.39 -9.79
CA GLY A 63 4.75 -2.10 -9.15
C GLY A 63 4.63 -1.73 -7.67
N TYR A 64 5.77 -1.60 -7.01
CA TYR A 64 5.87 -1.20 -5.61
C TYR A 64 7.00 -0.20 -5.37
N GLY A 65 6.89 0.54 -4.28
CA GLY A 65 7.82 1.59 -3.93
C GLY A 65 7.50 2.26 -2.59
N LEU A 66 7.95 3.51 -2.47
CA LEU A 66 7.72 4.36 -1.32
C LEU A 66 6.91 5.59 -1.74
N ALA A 67 5.99 6.02 -0.90
CA ALA A 67 5.22 7.25 -1.11
C ALA A 67 5.07 7.99 0.21
N GLY A 68 4.91 9.32 0.16
CA GLY A 68 4.67 10.10 1.36
C GLY A 68 4.84 11.60 1.15
N LEU A 69 5.11 12.32 2.23
CA LEU A 69 5.40 13.75 2.22
C LEU A 69 6.84 14.01 2.62
N ARG A 70 7.52 14.90 1.89
CA ARG A 70 8.82 15.44 2.24
C ARG A 70 8.69 16.97 2.24
N ASN A 71 8.81 17.58 3.42
CA ASN A 71 8.62 19.01 3.67
C ASN A 71 7.26 19.54 3.16
N GLY A 72 6.21 18.72 3.24
CA GLY A 72 4.87 19.05 2.75
C GLY A 72 4.66 18.79 1.26
N GLU A 73 5.71 18.44 0.53
CA GLU A 73 5.63 18.05 -0.88
C GLU A 73 5.38 16.55 -0.99
N PRO A 74 4.33 16.12 -1.73
CA PRO A 74 4.05 14.71 -1.93
C PRO A 74 5.03 14.10 -2.93
N PHE A 75 5.47 12.88 -2.65
CA PHE A 75 6.38 12.15 -3.52
C PHE A 75 5.98 10.68 -3.64
N VAL A 76 6.34 10.08 -4.78
CA VAL A 76 6.35 8.62 -5.00
C VAL A 76 7.69 8.25 -5.62
N GLU A 77 8.34 7.27 -5.00
CA GLU A 77 9.58 6.67 -5.44
C GLU A 77 9.31 5.20 -5.79
N VAL A 78 9.29 4.90 -7.09
CA VAL A 78 9.06 3.55 -7.59
C VAL A 78 10.37 2.78 -7.55
N VAL A 79 10.40 1.67 -6.82
CA VAL A 79 11.59 0.82 -6.71
C VAL A 79 11.57 -0.25 -7.81
N VAL A 80 10.42 -0.88 -8.04
CA VAL A 80 10.21 -1.90 -9.09
C VAL A 80 8.84 -1.75 -9.73
N GLY A 81 8.79 -1.92 -11.06
CA GLY A 81 7.56 -1.84 -11.84
C GLY A 81 7.27 -0.41 -12.29
N HIS A 82 5.99 -0.08 -12.44
CA HIS A 82 5.55 1.28 -12.75
C HIS A 82 4.36 1.69 -11.88
N ILE A 83 4.36 2.93 -11.42
CA ILE A 83 3.24 3.56 -10.72
C ILE A 83 3.06 4.92 -11.36
N GLU A 84 2.01 5.10 -12.14
CA GLU A 84 1.69 6.37 -12.78
C GLU A 84 0.88 7.25 -11.84
N VAL A 85 1.48 8.33 -11.35
CA VAL A 85 0.77 9.34 -10.56
C VAL A 85 0.72 10.63 -11.38
N GLU A 86 -0.48 11.00 -11.80
CA GLU A 86 -0.72 12.22 -12.56
C GLU A 86 -1.10 13.39 -11.65
N ARG A 87 -1.72 13.10 -10.50
CA ARG A 87 -2.22 14.13 -9.58
C ARG A 87 -1.95 13.76 -8.12
N PHE A 88 -1.62 14.78 -7.33
CA PHE A 88 -1.49 14.67 -5.89
C PHE A 88 -2.57 15.50 -5.22
N GLU A 89 -3.35 14.87 -4.34
CA GLU A 89 -4.40 15.52 -3.57
C GLU A 89 -4.03 15.49 -2.09
N ASN A 90 -3.55 16.61 -1.57
CA ASN A 90 -3.20 16.75 -0.17
C ASN A 90 -4.36 17.39 0.61
N ARG A 91 -5.01 16.60 1.46
CA ARG A 91 -6.16 17.03 2.29
C ARG A 91 -5.78 17.33 3.74
N THR A 92 -4.49 17.46 4.04
CA THR A 92 -4.01 17.72 5.41
C THR A 92 -4.71 18.94 6.00
N SER A 93 -5.51 18.74 7.05
CA SER A 93 -6.15 19.81 7.80
C SER A 93 -5.07 20.74 8.37
N GLN A 94 -5.16 22.05 8.08
CA GLN A 94 -4.33 23.07 8.71
C GLN A 94 -4.59 23.16 10.22
#